data_AF-A0A945D450-F1
#
_entry.id   AF-A0A945D450-F1
#
_cell.length_a   1.000
_cell.length_b   1.000
_cell.length_c   1.000
_cell.angle_alpha   90.00
_cell.angle_beta   90.00
_cell.angle_gamma   90.00
#
_symmetry.space_group_name_H-M   'P 1'
#
loop_
_entity.id
_entity.type
_entity.pdbx_description
1 polymer ?
#
loop_
_entity_poly.entity_id
_entity_poly.type
_entity_poly.pdbx_seq_one_letter_code
_entity_poly.pdbx_strand_id
1 'polypeptide(L)'
;MTNRIQEHDNLAEQITWPKRRFLVFAGAGLLLTNFLPSSGKAAVRQPDKPDNKTFIERAFELQNLARSRGDQAFGAVVVLNGKIIGQSESRVIQDQDPTGHAEMAAIRDAARRLNSRDLKNAVLYSSSRPCPMCEAGAYWAGINKMVHGREKVNAGAPQICRSS
;
A
#
# COMPACT_ATOMS: atom_id res chain seq x y z
N MET A 1 26.97 17.70 -8.46
CA MET A 1 25.79 17.40 -7.62
C MET A 1 24.56 17.22 -8.53
N THR A 2 24.49 16.16 -9.33
CA THR A 2 23.36 15.97 -10.28
C THR A 2 22.90 14.52 -10.48
N ASN A 3 23.43 13.54 -9.74
CA ASN A 3 23.14 12.12 -10.03
C ASN A 3 22.06 11.45 -9.17
N ARG A 4 21.39 12.17 -8.25
CA ARG A 4 20.46 11.53 -7.27
C ARG A 4 19.00 11.52 -7.73
N ILE A 5 18.63 12.29 -8.76
CA ILE A 5 17.23 12.39 -9.23
C ILE A 5 16.89 11.25 -10.20
N GLN A 6 17.82 10.82 -11.06
CA GLN A 6 17.60 9.72 -12.01
C GLN A 6 17.47 8.32 -11.36
N GLU A 7 17.98 8.14 -10.14
CA GLU A 7 17.95 6.85 -9.45
C GLU A 7 16.53 6.51 -8.95
N HIS A 8 15.69 7.52 -8.68
CA HIS A 8 14.31 7.32 -8.20
C HIS A 8 13.31 7.00 -9.33
N ASP A 9 13.56 7.47 -10.56
CA ASP A 9 12.71 7.15 -11.72
C ASP A 9 12.85 5.67 -12.13
N ASN A 10 14.02 5.08 -11.88
CA ASN A 10 14.36 3.71 -12.29
C ASN A 10 13.70 2.62 -11.41
N LEU A 11 13.30 2.97 -10.17
CA LEU A 11 12.65 2.01 -9.25
C LEU A 11 11.18 1.74 -9.62
N ALA A 12 10.52 2.68 -10.30
CA ALA A 12 9.14 2.51 -10.76
C ALA A 12 9.02 1.57 -11.97
N GLU A 13 10.11 1.37 -12.71
CA GLU A 13 10.19 0.51 -13.89
C GLU A 13 10.50 -0.97 -13.56
N GLN A 14 11.11 -1.23 -12.40
CA GLN A 14 11.42 -2.60 -11.95
C GLN A 14 10.22 -3.36 -11.36
N ILE A 15 9.07 -2.71 -11.21
CA ILE A 15 7.83 -3.38 -10.79
C ILE A 15 7.24 -4.09 -12.01
N THR A 16 7.64 -5.34 -12.24
CA THR A 16 7.07 -6.19 -13.29
C THR A 16 5.61 -6.52 -12.95
N TRP A 17 4.69 -5.74 -13.49
CA TRP A 17 3.27 -6.10 -13.51
C TRP A 17 3.09 -7.29 -14.43
N PRO A 18 2.33 -8.33 -14.05
CA PRO A 18 2.07 -9.46 -14.94
C PRO A 18 1.20 -8.97 -16.10
N LYS A 19 1.84 -8.54 -17.19
CA LYS A 19 1.17 -8.41 -18.49
C LYS A 19 0.84 -9.82 -18.92
N ARG A 20 -0.47 -10.14 -19.00
CA ARG A 20 -0.97 -11.42 -19.51
C ARG A 20 -0.38 -11.67 -20.90
N ARG A 21 0.62 -12.54 -21.00
CA ARG A 21 1.10 -13.08 -22.28
C ARG A 21 0.44 -14.44 -22.45
N PHE A 22 -0.44 -14.55 -23.44
CA PHE A 22 -0.80 -15.86 -24.00
C PHE A 22 0.48 -16.40 -24.67
N LEU A 23 1.05 -17.47 -24.12
CA LEU A 23 2.09 -18.24 -24.78
C LEU A 23 1.49 -19.59 -25.18
N VAL A 24 1.32 -19.76 -26.49
CA VAL A 24 1.14 -21.07 -27.13
C VAL A 24 2.50 -21.77 -27.06
N PHE A 25 2.57 -22.91 -26.37
CA PHE A 25 3.78 -23.73 -26.33
C PHE A 25 3.74 -24.81 -27.41
N ALA A 26 4.72 -24.76 -28.30
CA ALA A 26 5.14 -25.88 -29.13
C ALA A 26 6.61 -26.18 -28.79
N GLY A 27 6.94 -27.43 -28.49
CA GLY A 27 8.32 -27.93 -28.49
C GLY A 27 8.90 -28.36 -27.15
N ALA A 28 9.50 -29.55 -27.15
CA ALA A 28 9.89 -30.39 -26.03
C ALA A 28 11.17 -29.96 -25.26
N GLY A 29 11.17 -30.26 -23.96
CA GLY A 29 12.32 -30.82 -23.21
C GLY A 29 13.47 -29.90 -22.81
N LEU A 30 13.40 -29.31 -21.61
CA LEU A 30 14.58 -29.01 -20.77
C LEU A 30 14.14 -28.83 -19.30
N LEU A 31 14.97 -29.34 -18.38
CA LEU A 31 14.78 -29.39 -16.91
C LEU A 31 14.07 -28.16 -16.32
N LEU A 32 12.78 -28.32 -16.00
CA LEU A 32 11.99 -27.33 -15.27
C LEU A 32 12.33 -27.43 -13.78
N THR A 33 13.36 -26.72 -13.33
CA THR A 33 13.31 -26.21 -11.96
C THR A 33 12.09 -25.30 -11.91
N ASN A 34 11.03 -25.79 -11.29
CA ASN A 34 9.79 -25.07 -11.07
C ASN A 34 10.07 -23.79 -10.25
N PHE A 35 10.50 -22.72 -10.92
CA PHE A 35 10.30 -21.35 -10.47
C PHE A 35 8.80 -21.09 -10.54
N LEU A 36 8.05 -21.64 -9.58
CA LEU A 36 6.71 -21.15 -9.28
C LEU A 36 6.92 -19.73 -8.73
N PRO A 37 6.45 -18.67 -9.40
CA PRO A 37 6.37 -17.36 -8.76
C PRO A 37 5.55 -17.55 -7.48
N SER A 38 6.16 -17.20 -6.34
CA SER A 38 5.54 -17.39 -5.04
C SER A 38 4.16 -16.72 -5.04
N SER A 39 3.13 -17.53 -4.74
CA SER A 39 1.75 -17.15 -4.44
C SER A 39 1.37 -15.73 -4.87
N GLY A 40 0.94 -15.57 -6.12
CA GLY A 40 0.55 -14.29 -6.69
C GLY A 40 -0.52 -13.60 -5.85
N LYS A 41 -0.12 -12.65 -5.00
CA LYS A 41 -1.06 -11.75 -4.34
C LYS A 41 -1.89 -11.06 -5.42
N ALA A 42 -3.21 -11.03 -5.22
CA ALA A 42 -4.11 -10.36 -6.15
C ALA A 42 -3.61 -8.93 -6.46
N ALA A 43 -3.63 -8.60 -7.75
CA ALA A 43 -3.25 -7.28 -8.21
C ALA A 43 -4.13 -6.21 -7.54
N VAL A 44 -3.51 -5.11 -7.07
CA VAL A 44 -4.28 -4.00 -6.51
C VAL A 44 -4.97 -3.25 -7.65
N ARG A 45 -6.29 -3.07 -7.54
CA ARG A 45 -7.07 -2.23 -8.45
C ARG A 45 -6.54 -0.79 -8.36
N GLN A 46 -6.05 -0.27 -9.48
CA GLN A 46 -5.64 1.13 -9.60
C GLN A 46 -6.85 1.99 -9.99
N PRO A 47 -6.92 3.26 -9.56
CA PRO A 47 -7.93 4.20 -10.03
C PRO A 47 -7.64 4.64 -11.47
N ASP A 48 -8.68 4.92 -12.25
CA ASP A 48 -8.53 5.42 -13.64
C ASP A 48 -7.89 6.81 -13.68
N LYS A 49 -8.22 7.66 -12.69
CA LYS A 49 -7.65 8.98 -12.49
C LYS A 49 -7.02 9.06 -11.10
N PRO A 50 -5.69 8.99 -10.96
CA PRO A 50 -5.04 9.01 -9.66
C PRO A 50 -5.09 10.42 -9.05
N ASP A 51 -5.88 10.59 -8.00
CA ASP A 51 -5.98 11.82 -7.21
C ASP A 51 -6.34 11.53 -5.74
N ASN A 52 -6.27 12.55 -4.87
CA ASN A 52 -6.58 12.37 -3.45
C ASN A 52 -8.01 11.84 -3.20
N LYS A 53 -8.97 12.19 -4.08
CA LYS A 53 -10.36 11.78 -3.94
C LYS A 53 -10.50 10.28 -4.17
N THR A 54 -9.95 9.77 -5.27
CA THR A 54 -10.00 8.35 -5.63
C THR A 54 -9.26 7.47 -4.61
N PHE A 55 -8.13 7.91 -4.06
CA PHE A 55 -7.43 7.17 -3.01
C PHE A 55 -8.21 7.13 -1.68
N ILE A 56 -8.82 8.24 -1.28
CA ILE A 56 -9.70 8.27 -0.10
C ILE A 56 -10.95 7.43 -0.31
N GLU A 57 -11.58 7.48 -1.49
CA GLU A 57 -12.73 6.64 -1.83
C GLU A 57 -12.36 5.15 -1.69
N ARG A 58 -11.17 4.75 -2.17
CA ARG A 58 -10.68 3.38 -1.98
C ARG A 58 -10.50 3.00 -0.51
N ALA A 59 -10.01 3.92 0.33
CA ALA A 59 -9.93 3.69 1.77
C ALA A 59 -11.32 3.48 2.41
N PHE A 60 -12.34 4.23 1.96
CA PHE A 60 -13.73 4.03 2.40
C PHE A 60 -14.36 2.72 1.90
N GLU A 61 -14.04 2.27 0.69
CA GLU A 61 -14.43 0.94 0.20
C GLU A 61 -13.89 -0.16 1.13
N LEU A 62 -12.61 -0.08 1.52
CA LEU A 62 -11.98 -1.02 2.44
C LEU A 62 -12.58 -0.96 3.85
N GLN A 63 -12.90 0.24 4.34
CA GLN A 63 -13.65 0.40 5.60
C GLN A 63 -15.01 -0.32 5.55
N ASN A 64 -15.75 -0.18 4.46
CA ASN A 64 -17.05 -0.86 4.30
C ASN A 64 -16.86 -2.38 4.23
N LEU A 65 -15.77 -2.85 3.61
CA LEU A 65 -15.40 -4.27 3.62
C LEU A 65 -15.12 -4.77 5.04
N ALA A 66 -14.30 -4.08 5.84
CA ALA A 66 -14.08 -4.43 7.26
C ALA A 66 -15.40 -4.52 8.03
N ARG A 67 -16.28 -3.52 7.87
CA ARG A 67 -17.61 -3.52 8.52
C ARG A 67 -18.43 -4.74 8.11
N SER A 68 -18.46 -5.07 6.81
CA SER A 68 -19.21 -6.24 6.30
C SER A 68 -18.70 -7.57 6.83
N ARG A 69 -17.42 -7.62 7.25
CA ARG A 69 -16.79 -8.78 7.87
C ARG A 69 -16.91 -8.78 9.41
N GLY A 70 -17.55 -7.78 10.00
CA GLY A 70 -17.65 -7.65 11.46
C GLY A 70 -16.35 -7.20 12.13
N ASP A 71 -15.43 -6.55 11.39
CA ASP A 71 -14.25 -5.90 11.96
C ASP A 71 -14.50 -4.39 12.21
N GLN A 72 -13.51 -3.71 12.80
CA GLN A 72 -13.56 -2.27 13.00
C GLN A 72 -13.59 -1.54 11.66
N ALA A 73 -14.46 -0.53 11.51
CA ALA A 73 -14.74 0.10 10.23
C ALA A 73 -13.65 1.10 9.78
N PHE A 74 -12.45 0.60 9.48
CA PHE A 74 -11.30 1.36 9.00
C PHE A 74 -10.69 0.75 7.74
N GLY A 75 -10.14 1.60 6.88
CA GLY A 75 -9.47 1.20 5.65
C GLY A 75 -8.37 2.20 5.29
N ALA A 76 -7.31 1.69 4.66
CA ALA A 76 -6.16 2.50 4.27
C ALA A 76 -5.49 1.99 2.99
N VAL A 77 -4.86 2.91 2.27
CA VAL A 77 -4.04 2.64 1.08
C VAL A 77 -2.73 3.42 1.13
N VAL A 78 -1.66 2.81 0.63
CA VAL A 78 -0.34 3.45 0.47
C VAL A 78 -0.10 3.64 -1.02
N VAL A 79 0.24 4.87 -1.40
CA VAL A 79 0.40 5.30 -2.79
C VAL A 79 1.82 5.78 -3.03
N LEU A 80 2.44 5.33 -4.11
CA LEU A 80 3.74 5.81 -4.59
C LEU A 80 3.62 6.11 -6.09
N ASN A 81 4.04 7.29 -6.51
CA ASN A 81 4.00 7.74 -7.91
C ASN A 81 2.61 7.55 -8.56
N GLY A 82 1.55 7.90 -7.83
CA GLY A 82 0.16 7.78 -8.28
C GLY A 82 -0.39 6.35 -8.35
N LYS A 83 0.36 5.34 -7.90
CA LYS A 83 -0.07 3.94 -7.86
C LYS A 83 -0.26 3.46 -6.44
N ILE A 84 -1.35 2.77 -6.18
CA ILE A 84 -1.56 2.07 -4.91
C ILE A 84 -0.60 0.89 -4.86
N ILE A 85 0.39 0.98 -3.97
CA ILE A 85 1.40 -0.04 -3.74
C ILE A 85 1.07 -0.94 -2.55
N GLY A 86 0.11 -0.55 -1.68
CA GLY A 86 -0.40 -1.39 -0.60
C GLY A 86 -1.79 -0.95 -0.16
N GLN A 87 -2.59 -1.87 0.35
CA GLN A 87 -3.94 -1.58 0.83
C GLN A 87 -4.35 -2.57 1.91
N SER A 88 -5.22 -2.14 2.83
CA SER A 88 -5.87 -3.03 3.78
C SER A 88 -7.12 -2.40 4.38
N GLU A 89 -8.09 -3.25 4.67
CA GLU A 89 -9.11 -3.05 5.69
C GLU A 89 -8.57 -3.41 7.09
N SER A 90 -9.25 -2.98 8.16
CA SER A 90 -8.97 -3.46 9.52
C SER A 90 -9.18 -4.95 9.62
N ARG A 91 -8.29 -5.64 10.35
CA ARG A 91 -8.39 -7.07 10.68
C ARG A 91 -8.13 -7.35 12.16
N VAL A 92 -8.46 -6.41 13.05
CA VAL A 92 -8.24 -6.55 14.49
C VAL A 92 -9.04 -7.72 15.07
N ILE A 93 -10.30 -7.82 14.68
CA ILE A 93 -11.22 -8.86 15.18
C ILE A 93 -10.98 -10.15 14.42
N GLN A 94 -10.84 -10.07 13.09
CA GLN A 94 -10.67 -11.23 12.22
C GLN A 94 -9.37 -12.00 12.51
N ASP A 95 -8.26 -11.29 12.73
CA ASP A 95 -6.95 -11.91 12.96
C ASP A 95 -6.61 -12.04 14.47
N GLN A 96 -7.51 -11.60 15.37
CA GLN A 96 -7.24 -11.47 16.82
C GLN A 96 -5.93 -10.71 17.14
N ASP A 97 -5.59 -9.72 16.29
CA ASP A 97 -4.37 -8.92 16.39
C ASP A 97 -4.73 -7.48 16.80
N PRO A 98 -4.42 -7.04 18.03
CA PRO A 98 -4.70 -5.65 18.45
C PRO A 98 -3.92 -4.62 17.61
N THR A 99 -2.89 -5.02 16.86
CA THR A 99 -2.14 -4.17 15.94
C THR A 99 -2.64 -4.24 14.48
N GLY A 100 -3.70 -5.03 14.22
CA GLY A 100 -4.31 -5.28 12.92
C GLY A 100 -5.04 -4.09 12.29
N HIS A 101 -4.61 -2.87 12.61
CA HIS A 101 -5.15 -1.63 12.06
C HIS A 101 -4.90 -1.54 10.56
N ALA A 102 -5.86 -0.94 9.85
CA ALA A 102 -5.82 -0.80 8.40
C ALA A 102 -4.52 -0.14 7.91
N GLU A 103 -4.05 0.94 8.56
CA GLU A 103 -2.83 1.64 8.17
C GLU A 103 -1.58 0.75 8.32
N MET A 104 -1.44 0.07 9.45
CA MET A 104 -0.32 -0.82 9.72
C MET A 104 -0.29 -1.97 8.71
N ALA A 105 -1.45 -2.57 8.45
CA ALA A 105 -1.58 -3.64 7.48
C ALA A 105 -1.30 -3.17 6.04
N ALA A 106 -1.73 -1.97 5.66
CA ALA A 106 -1.46 -1.38 4.35
C ALA A 106 0.04 -1.07 4.16
N ILE A 107 0.72 -0.56 5.18
CA ILE A 107 2.19 -0.34 5.19
C ILE A 107 2.92 -1.68 5.01
N ARG A 108 2.53 -2.71 5.78
CA ARG A 108 3.09 -4.07 5.66
C ARG A 108 2.83 -4.65 4.26
N ASP A 109 1.67 -4.40 3.67
CA ASP A 109 1.35 -4.85 2.32
C ASP A 109 2.21 -4.16 1.26
N ALA A 110 2.36 -2.83 1.36
CA ALA A 110 3.24 -2.05 0.50
C ALA A 110 4.68 -2.52 0.55
N ALA A 111 5.23 -2.68 1.76
CA ALA A 111 6.60 -3.14 1.97
C ALA A 111 6.87 -4.51 1.34
N ARG A 112 5.94 -5.45 1.51
CA ARG A 112 6.04 -6.79 0.88
C ARG A 112 5.95 -6.73 -0.63
N ARG A 113 5.08 -5.88 -1.20
CA ARG A 113 4.92 -5.74 -2.66
C ARG A 113 6.13 -5.10 -3.32
N LEU A 114 6.80 -4.18 -2.63
CA LEU A 114 8.06 -3.58 -3.10
C LEU A 114 9.30 -4.40 -2.73
N ASN A 115 9.15 -5.46 -1.93
CA ASN A 115 10.27 -6.16 -1.31
C ASN A 115 11.26 -5.21 -0.61
N SER A 116 10.72 -4.17 0.03
CA SER A 116 11.48 -3.09 0.67
C SER A 116 10.76 -2.58 1.89
N ARG A 117 11.51 -2.29 2.96
CA ARG A 117 10.98 -1.59 4.14
C ARG A 117 10.92 -0.07 3.97
N ASP A 118 11.61 0.46 2.96
CA ASP A 118 11.68 1.90 2.69
C ASP A 118 10.52 2.30 1.76
N LEU A 119 9.59 3.08 2.30
CA LEU A 119 8.43 3.64 1.61
C LEU A 119 8.55 5.17 1.43
N LYS A 120 9.78 5.68 1.30
CA LYS A 120 10.01 7.09 0.93
C LYS A 120 9.20 7.49 -0.29
N ASN A 121 8.76 8.75 -0.26
CA ASN A 121 7.90 9.40 -1.25
C ASN A 121 6.49 8.82 -1.34
N ALA A 122 6.16 7.81 -0.53
CA ALA A 122 4.81 7.30 -0.46
C ALA A 122 3.90 8.23 0.37
N VAL A 123 2.61 8.15 0.07
CA VAL A 123 1.53 8.83 0.77
C VAL A 123 0.59 7.78 1.35
N LEU A 124 0.26 7.90 2.63
CA LEU A 124 -0.73 7.07 3.30
C LEU A 124 -2.09 7.78 3.27
N TYR A 125 -3.09 7.13 2.68
CA TYR A 125 -4.48 7.58 2.71
C TYR A 125 -5.27 6.68 3.65
N SER A 126 -5.95 7.27 4.64
CA SER A 126 -6.77 6.52 5.61
C SER A 126 -8.20 7.06 5.67
N SER A 127 -9.17 6.19 5.96
CA SER A 127 -10.58 6.58 6.07
C SER A 127 -10.83 7.51 7.27
N SER A 128 -9.98 7.45 8.30
CA SER A 128 -9.97 8.34 9.45
C SER A 128 -8.57 8.80 9.80
N ARG A 129 -8.44 9.72 10.76
CA ARG A 129 -7.11 10.12 11.25
C ARG A 129 -6.37 8.88 11.82
N PRO A 130 -5.13 8.61 11.40
CA PRO A 130 -4.32 7.54 11.98
C PRO A 130 -4.10 7.74 13.49
N CYS A 131 -4.13 6.66 14.25
CA CYS A 131 -3.81 6.68 15.68
C CYS A 131 -2.29 6.82 15.94
N PRO A 132 -1.84 7.10 17.17
CA PRO A 132 -0.41 7.28 17.47
C PRO A 132 0.47 6.08 17.04
N MET A 133 -0.03 4.85 17.18
CA MET A 133 0.69 3.65 16.72
C MET A 133 0.88 3.66 15.20
N CYS A 134 -0.20 3.91 14.44
CA CYS A 134 -0.14 3.95 12.97
C CYS A 134 0.72 5.11 12.47
N GLU A 135 0.64 6.26 13.13
CA GLU A 135 1.46 7.44 12.81
C GLU A 135 2.95 7.15 13.03
N ALA A 136 3.33 6.51 14.14
CA ALA A 136 4.69 6.03 14.36
C ALA A 136 5.11 4.97 13.34
N GLY A 137 4.24 4.02 13.00
CA GLY A 137 4.51 3.02 11.96
C GLY A 137 4.79 3.64 10.59
N ALA A 138 4.01 4.66 10.20
CA ALA A 138 4.22 5.42 8.98
C ALA A 138 5.57 6.17 8.99
N TYR A 139 5.92 6.77 10.13
CA TYR A 139 7.23 7.41 10.31
C TYR A 139 8.38 6.43 10.09
N TRP A 140 8.35 5.27 10.75
CA TRP A 140 9.41 4.26 10.62
C TRP A 140 9.51 3.65 9.23
N ALA A 141 8.40 3.58 8.49
CA ALA A 141 8.38 3.17 7.10
C ALA A 141 8.92 4.24 6.13
N GLY A 142 9.13 5.48 6.59
CA GLY A 142 9.60 6.58 5.75
C GLY A 142 8.51 7.24 4.91
N ILE A 143 7.23 7.10 5.27
CA ILE A 143 6.12 7.77 4.57
C ILE A 143 6.21 9.29 4.74
N ASN A 144 6.09 10.04 3.65
CA ASN A 144 6.29 11.50 3.65
C ASN A 144 5.02 12.29 3.97
N LYS A 145 3.85 11.69 3.75
CA LYS A 145 2.58 12.40 3.85
C LYS A 145 1.44 11.46 4.22
N MET A 146 0.52 11.96 5.04
CA MET A 146 -0.73 11.30 5.36
C MET A 146 -1.91 12.18 4.96
N VAL A 147 -2.95 11.56 4.41
CA VAL A 147 -4.22 12.21 4.05
C VAL A 147 -5.35 11.37 4.63
N HIS A 148 -6.38 12.00 5.21
CA HIS A 148 -7.46 11.24 5.81
C HIS A 148 -8.85 11.85 5.73
N GLY A 149 -9.86 11.00 5.94
CA GLY A 149 -11.26 11.42 6.05
C GLY A 149 -11.88 11.84 4.71
N ARG A 150 -13.21 11.98 4.68
CA ARG A 150 -13.95 12.38 3.45
C ARG A 150 -13.50 13.73 2.91
N GLU A 151 -13.11 14.63 3.81
CA GLU A 151 -12.61 15.95 3.48
C GLU A 151 -11.19 15.93 2.88
N LYS A 152 -10.50 14.77 2.90
CA LYS A 152 -9.12 14.60 2.40
C LYS A 152 -8.16 15.54 3.14
N VAL A 153 -8.30 15.62 4.46
CA VAL A 153 -7.46 16.45 5.32
C VAL A 153 -6.02 16.02 5.16
N ASN A 154 -5.15 16.95 4.77
CA ASN A 154 -3.72 16.72 4.69
C ASN A 154 -3.13 16.84 6.11
N ALA A 155 -2.71 15.72 6.68
CA ALA A 155 -2.11 15.66 8.02
C ALA A 155 -0.59 15.90 8.01
N GLY A 156 0.02 16.15 6.84
CA GLY A 156 1.46 16.33 6.71
C GLY A 156 2.25 15.04 6.89
N ALA A 157 3.53 15.17 7.21
CA ALA A 157 4.40 14.03 7.51
C ALA A 157 4.08 13.45 8.91
N PRO A 158 4.17 12.12 9.10
CA PRO A 158 3.95 11.50 10.40
C PRO A 158 4.90 12.05 11.46
N GLN A 159 4.39 12.28 12.68
CA GLN A 159 5.17 12.81 13.81
C GLN A 159 5.13 11.85 15.00
N ILE A 160 6.30 11.47 15.54
CA ILE A 160 6.39 10.62 16.75
C ILE A 160 6.29 11.47 18.03
N CYS A 161 6.91 12.64 18.03
CA CYS A 161 6.84 13.60 19.13
C CYS A 161 6.18 14.85 18.58
N ARG A 162 4.91 15.10 18.92
CA ARG A 162 4.38 16.46 18.76
C ARG A 162 5.07 17.29 19.83
N SER A 163 6.05 18.10 19.45
CA SER A 163 6.48 19.20 20.30
C SER A 163 5.24 20.07 20.53
N SER A 164 4.69 19.97 21.73
CA SER A 164 3.68 20.88 22.26
C SER A 164 4.16 22.32 22.18
#